data_AF-A0A940SJQ2-F1
#
_entry.id   AF-A0A940SJQ2-F1
#
_cell.length_a   1.000
_cell.length_b   1.000
_cell.length_c   1.000
_cell.angle_alpha   90.00
_cell.angle_beta   90.00
_cell.angle_gamma   90.00
#
_symmetry.space_group_name_H-M   'P 1'
#
loop_
_entity.id
_entity.type
_entity.pdbx_description
1 polymer ?
#
loop_
_entity_poly.entity_id
_entity_poly.type
_entity_poly.pdbx_seq_one_letter_code
_entity_poly.pdbx_strand_id
1 'polypeptide(L)'
;MPNNQQLFANPDMIRALAQQIRTLSGQIKQNINDVALKIKSTESIYVANSATEMRDKFEALKPELEKYEAYLLKVANYLEQNIADPLEIVERVASQNVASISKPQ
;
A
#
# COMPACT_ATOMS: atom_id res chain seq x y z
N MET A 1 6.37 29.58 -3.93
CA MET A 1 6.16 28.26 -4.55
C MET A 1 7.07 27.29 -3.81
N PRO A 2 6.60 26.12 -3.34
CA PRO A 2 7.48 25.18 -2.66
C PRO A 2 8.59 24.78 -3.61
N ASN A 3 9.84 24.92 -3.15
CA ASN A 3 11.01 24.39 -3.84
C ASN A 3 10.76 22.90 -4.10
N ASN A 4 10.64 22.51 -5.37
CA ASN A 4 10.92 21.16 -5.82
C ASN A 4 12.43 20.92 -5.62
N GLN A 5 12.87 20.89 -4.36
CA GLN A 5 14.07 20.14 -4.02
C GLN A 5 13.82 18.76 -4.61
N GLN A 6 14.63 18.39 -5.58
CA GLN A 6 14.77 17.01 -5.99
C GLN A 6 15.06 16.25 -4.70
N LEU A 7 14.01 15.69 -4.10
CA LEU A 7 14.14 14.61 -3.17
C LEU A 7 14.84 13.55 -4.01
N PHE A 8 16.16 13.47 -3.90
CA PHE A 8 16.93 12.28 -4.24
C PHE A 8 16.38 11.20 -3.32
N ALA A 9 15.23 10.67 -3.69
CA ALA A 9 14.49 9.71 -2.90
C ALA A 9 15.27 8.41 -3.04
N ASN A 10 15.97 8.05 -1.96
CA ASN A 10 16.69 6.79 -1.90
C ASN A 10 15.72 5.65 -2.27
N PRO A 11 16.02 4.82 -3.29
CA PRO A 11 15.18 3.70 -3.70
C PRO A 11 14.75 2.80 -2.53
N ASP A 12 15.64 2.57 -1.56
CA ASP A 12 15.35 1.75 -0.38
C ASP A 12 14.32 2.41 0.55
N MET A 13 14.35 3.74 0.68
CA MET A 13 13.33 4.46 1.46
C MET A 13 11.96 4.39 0.79
N ILE A 14 11.92 4.47 -0.55
CA ILE A 14 10.67 4.33 -1.31
C ILE A 14 10.11 2.91 -1.16
N ARG A 15 10.96 1.88 -1.24
CA ARG A 15 10.56 0.49 -1.00
C ARG A 15 10.05 0.27 0.42
N ALA A 16 10.72 0.85 1.42
CA ALA A 16 10.27 0.79 2.80
C ALA A 16 8.87 1.42 2.96
N LEU A 17 8.62 2.57 2.33
CA LEU A 17 7.30 3.21 2.33
C LEU A 17 6.23 2.34 1.62
N ALA A 18 6.55 1.80 0.44
CA ALA A 18 5.66 0.88 -0.27
C ALA A 18 5.30 -0.34 0.60
N GLN A 19 6.28 -0.89 1.32
CA GLN A 19 6.07 -2.02 2.22
C GLN A 19 5.19 -1.67 3.44
N GLN A 20 5.35 -0.47 4.00
CA GLN A 20 4.45 0.03 5.05
C GLN A 20 3.01 0.13 4.55
N ILE A 21 2.81 0.66 3.34
CA ILE A 21 1.47 0.77 2.73
C ILE A 21 0.85 -0.62 2.50
N ARG A 22 1.63 -1.59 2.01
CA ARG A 22 1.16 -2.98 1.88
C ARG A 22 0.76 -3.60 3.21
N THR A 23 1.52 -3.32 4.26
CA THR A 23 1.21 -3.79 5.61
C THR A 23 -0.13 -3.21 6.09
N LEU A 24 -0.34 -1.92 5.88
CA LEU A 24 -1.60 -1.24 6.21
C LEU A 24 -2.79 -1.78 5.39
N SER A 25 -2.63 -2.02 4.08
CA SER A 25 -3.70 -2.62 3.27
C SER A 25 -4.03 -4.05 3.74
N GLY A 26 -3.01 -4.83 4.09
CA GLY A 26 -3.20 -6.17 4.68
C GLY A 26 -4.00 -6.12 6.00
N GLN A 27 -3.69 -5.17 6.88
CA GLN A 27 -4.45 -4.94 8.12
C GLN A 27 -5.90 -4.52 7.85
N ILE A 28 -6.13 -3.64 6.87
CA ILE A 28 -7.50 -3.24 6.47
C ILE A 28 -8.29 -4.46 6.00
N LYS A 29 -7.71 -5.27 5.11
CA LYS A 29 -8.34 -6.49 4.62
C LYS A 29 -8.67 -7.48 5.73
N GLN A 30 -7.74 -7.67 6.67
CA GLN A 30 -7.98 -8.53 7.83
C GLN A 30 -9.13 -7.98 8.69
N ASN A 31 -9.14 -6.68 8.99
CA ASN A 31 -10.20 -6.05 9.79
C ASN A 31 -11.57 -6.16 9.12
N ILE A 32 -11.67 -6.01 7.79
CA ILE A 32 -12.92 -6.21 7.04
C ILE A 32 -13.43 -7.64 7.26
N ASN A 33 -12.56 -8.65 7.14
CA ASN A 33 -12.94 -10.05 7.34
C ASN A 33 -13.33 -10.35 8.79
N ASP A 34 -12.61 -9.82 9.76
CA ASP A 34 -12.88 -10.01 11.18
C ASP A 34 -14.24 -9.40 11.58
N VAL A 35 -14.56 -8.22 11.06
CA VAL A 35 -15.88 -7.59 11.27
C VAL A 35 -16.97 -8.45 10.63
N ALA A 36 -16.78 -8.93 9.40
CA ALA A 36 -17.75 -9.80 8.74
C ALA A 36 -18.03 -11.09 9.54
N LEU A 37 -16.99 -11.70 10.11
CA LEU A 37 -17.12 -12.89 10.96
C LEU A 37 -17.87 -12.58 12.27
N LYS A 38 -17.56 -11.46 12.92
CA LYS A 38 -18.23 -11.04 14.15
C LYS A 38 -19.70 -10.71 13.92
N ILE A 39 -20.06 -10.12 12.78
CA ILE A 39 -21.46 -9.87 12.41
C ILE A 39 -22.21 -11.20 12.29
N LYS A 40 -21.68 -12.16 11.52
CA LYS A 40 -22.29 -13.49 11.38
C LYS A 40 -22.44 -14.21 12.71
N SER A 41 -21.43 -14.12 13.58
CA SER A 41 -21.49 -14.69 14.93
C SER A 41 -22.52 -13.97 15.82
N THR A 42 -22.75 -12.68 15.60
CA THR A 42 -23.76 -11.94 16.35
C THR A 42 -25.15 -12.34 15.89
N GLU A 43 -25.40 -12.45 14.59
CA GLU A 43 -26.68 -12.91 14.04
C GLU A 43 -27.03 -14.34 14.48
N SER A 44 -26.04 -15.22 14.66
CA SER A 44 -26.28 -16.60 15.09
C SER A 44 -26.65 -16.73 16.58
N ILE A 45 -26.22 -15.78 17.42
CA ILE A 45 -26.48 -15.77 18.86
C ILE A 45 -27.70 -14.90 19.19
N TYR A 46 -27.85 -13.78 18.48
CA TYR A 46 -28.82 -12.73 18.76
C TYR A 46 -29.65 -12.42 17.52
N VAL A 47 -30.84 -13.03 17.47
CA VAL A 47 -31.82 -12.84 16.39
C VAL A 47 -32.67 -11.61 16.69
N ALA A 48 -32.15 -10.44 16.33
CA ALA A 48 -32.86 -9.17 16.43
C ALA A 48 -32.65 -8.29 15.19
N ASN A 49 -33.62 -7.42 14.91
CA ASN A 49 -33.56 -6.49 13.78
C ASN A 49 -32.29 -5.65 13.75
N SER A 50 -31.75 -5.26 14.92
CA SER A 50 -30.51 -4.49 15.00
C SER A 50 -29.28 -5.28 14.52
N ALA A 51 -29.26 -6.61 14.66
CA ALA A 51 -28.17 -7.44 14.14
C ALA A 51 -28.24 -7.55 12.61
N THR A 52 -29.45 -7.69 12.06
CA THR A 52 -29.71 -7.64 10.62
C THR A 52 -29.32 -6.28 10.03
N GLU A 53 -29.72 -5.18 10.68
CA GLU A 53 -29.35 -3.82 10.25
C GLU A 53 -27.83 -3.61 10.27
N MET A 54 -27.12 -4.11 11.29
CA MET A 54 -25.66 -4.06 11.35
C MET A 54 -25.02 -4.77 10.15
N ARG A 55 -25.50 -5.97 9.79
CA ARG A 55 -25.05 -6.70 8.60
C ARG A 55 -25.29 -5.88 7.34
N ASP A 56 -26.50 -5.39 7.14
CA ASP A 56 -26.87 -4.69 5.91
C ASP A 56 -26.06 -3.39 5.73
N LYS A 57 -25.80 -2.66 6.82
CA LYS A 57 -24.91 -1.49 6.81
C LYS A 57 -23.47 -1.86 6.47
N PHE A 58 -22.97 -2.96 7.03
CA PHE A 58 -21.62 -3.41 6.75
C PHE A 58 -21.46 -3.92 5.31
N GLU A 59 -22.39 -4.71 4.80
CA GLU A 59 -22.36 -5.21 3.41
C GLU A 59 -22.44 -4.06 2.39
N ALA A 60 -23.12 -2.96 2.72
CA ALA A 60 -23.11 -1.76 1.89
C ALA A 60 -21.75 -1.02 1.92
N LEU A 61 -21.06 -1.01 3.06
CA LEU A 61 -19.78 -0.30 3.25
C LEU A 61 -18.56 -1.11 2.77
N LYS A 62 -18.61 -2.43 2.95
CA LYS A 62 -17.55 -3.38 2.62
C LYS A 62 -16.93 -3.17 1.23
N PRO A 63 -17.69 -3.03 0.13
CA PRO A 63 -17.10 -2.82 -1.19
C PRO A 63 -16.29 -1.53 -1.30
N GLU A 64 -16.66 -0.46 -0.56
CA GLU A 64 -15.89 0.79 -0.55
C GLU A 64 -14.58 0.65 0.23
N LEU A 65 -14.60 -0.12 1.31
CA LEU A 65 -13.38 -0.45 2.06
C LEU A 65 -12.42 -1.32 1.23
N GLU A 66 -12.95 -2.29 0.50
CA GLU A 66 -12.17 -3.13 -0.43
C GLU A 66 -11.59 -2.31 -1.59
N LYS A 67 -12.34 -1.34 -2.14
CA LYS A 67 -11.81 -0.39 -3.13
C LYS A 67 -10.66 0.44 -2.58
N TYR A 68 -10.79 0.93 -1.35
CA TYR A 68 -9.73 1.70 -0.70
C TYR A 68 -8.48 0.85 -0.46
N GLU A 69 -8.65 -0.38 0.03
CA GLU A 69 -7.56 -1.35 0.19
C GLU A 69 -6.83 -1.63 -1.13
N ALA A 70 -7.58 -1.89 -2.20
CA ALA A 70 -7.02 -2.10 -3.54
C ALA A 70 -6.28 -0.85 -4.06
N TYR A 71 -6.78 0.34 -3.75
CA TYR A 71 -6.11 1.60 -4.11
C TYR A 71 -4.78 1.76 -3.37
N LEU A 72 -4.69 1.41 -2.09
CA LEU A 72 -3.44 1.42 -1.34
C LEU A 72 -2.40 0.47 -1.97
N LEU A 73 -2.82 -0.74 -2.37
CA LEU A 73 -1.94 -1.67 -3.10
C LEU A 73 -1.45 -1.08 -4.42
N LYS A 74 -2.33 -0.41 -5.16
CA LYS A 74 -1.96 0.28 -6.40
C LYS A 74 -0.90 1.35 -6.16
N VAL A 75 -1.04 2.15 -5.09
CA VAL A 75 -0.06 3.17 -4.72
C VAL A 75 1.28 2.54 -4.34
N ALA A 76 1.29 1.49 -3.50
CA ALA A 76 2.51 0.79 -3.12
C ALA A 76 3.26 0.23 -4.34
N ASN A 77 2.53 -0.39 -5.27
CA ASN A 77 3.12 -0.93 -6.49
C ASN A 77 3.65 0.17 -7.41
N TYR A 78 2.95 1.32 -7.48
CA TYR A 78 3.43 2.46 -8.25
C TYR A 78 4.75 3.00 -7.70
N LEU A 79 4.84 3.17 -6.37
CA LEU A 79 6.05 3.64 -5.70
C LEU A 79 7.25 2.74 -6.01
N GLU A 80 7.08 1.42 -5.97
CA GLU A 80 8.19 0.50 -6.26
C GLU A 80 8.54 0.48 -7.75
N GLN A 81 7.57 0.18 -8.61
CA GLN A 81 7.82 -0.10 -10.03
C GLN A 81 8.13 1.15 -10.86
N ASN A 82 7.56 2.30 -10.50
CA ASN A 82 7.64 3.52 -11.30
C ASN A 82 8.57 4.57 -10.68
N ILE A 83 9.01 4.38 -9.43
CA ILE A 83 9.89 5.31 -8.75
C ILE A 83 11.17 4.62 -8.27
N ALA A 84 11.08 3.62 -7.39
CA ALA A 84 12.28 2.98 -6.82
C ALA A 84 13.11 2.25 -7.88
N ASP A 85 12.49 1.39 -8.69
CA ASP A 85 13.21 0.57 -9.66
C ASP A 85 13.90 1.40 -10.77
N PRO A 86 13.25 2.42 -11.37
CA PRO A 86 13.92 3.29 -12.33
C PRO A 86 15.07 4.09 -11.71
N LEU A 87 14.92 4.59 -10.48
CA LEU A 87 15.97 5.34 -9.79
C LEU A 87 17.22 4.47 -9.56
N GLU A 88 17.04 3.23 -9.13
CA GLU A 88 18.16 2.30 -8.93
C GLU A 88 18.90 2.01 -10.25
N ILE A 89 18.18 1.87 -11.36
CA ILE A 89 18.81 1.68 -12.69
C ILE A 89 19.67 2.89 -13.04
N VAL A 90 19.16 4.11 -12.83
CA VAL A 90 19.91 5.35 -13.09
C VAL A 90 21.17 5.42 -12.22
N GLU A 91 21.08 5.10 -10.93
CA GLU A 91 22.23 5.09 -10.02
C GLU A 91 23.28 4.04 -10.41
N ARG A 92 22.86 2.84 -10.81
CA ARG A 92 23.77 1.78 -11.29
C ARG A 92 24.49 2.20 -12.57
N VAL A 93 23.78 2.77 -13.55
CA VAL A 93 24.37 3.26 -14.81
C VAL A 93 25.35 4.41 -14.54
N ALA A 94 24.99 5.36 -13.69
CA ALA A 94 25.88 6.45 -13.29
C ALA A 94 27.16 5.91 -12.64
N SER A 95 27.04 4.96 -11.72
CA SER A 95 28.18 4.36 -11.02
C SER A 95 29.11 3.59 -11.97
N GLN A 96 28.57 2.85 -12.94
CA GLN A 96 29.35 2.14 -13.95
C GLN A 96 30.10 3.10 -14.88
N ASN A 97 29.46 4.18 -15.31
CA ASN A 97 30.09 5.19 -16.17
C ASN A 97 31.22 5.94 -15.44
N VAL A 98 31.06 6.28 -14.16
CA VAL A 98 32.10 6.95 -13.36
C VAL A 98 33.30 6.02 -13.09
N ALA A 99 33.05 4.75 -12.78
CA ALA A 99 34.12 3.76 -12.60
C ALA A 99 34.95 3.54 -13.89
N SER A 100 34.32 3.70 -15.05
CA SER A 100 34.98 3.58 -16.35
C SER A 100 35.88 4.79 -16.68
N ILE A 101 35.59 5.96 -16.13
CA ILE A 101 36.35 7.21 -16.34
C ILE A 101 37.54 7.32 -15.37
N SER A 102 37.49 6.63 -14.23
CA SER A 102 38.44 6.77 -13.11
C SER A 102 39.68 5.88 -13.19
N LYS A 103 40.01 5.32 -14.37
CA LYS A 103 41.31 4.68 -14.63
C LYS A 103 42.21 5.57 -15.49
N PRO A 104 43.00 6.48 -14.91
CA PRO A 104 44.26 6.89 -15.50
C PRO A 104 45.33 5.79 -15.28
N GLN A 105 46.23 5.71 -16.25
CA GLN A 105 47.33 4.75 -16.41
C GLN A 105 48.31 4.70 -15.23
#